data_AF-A0A6L7CUV4-F1
#
_entry.id   AF-A0A6L7CUV4-F1
#
_cell.length_a   1.000
_cell.length_b   1.000
_cell.length_c   1.000
_cell.angle_alpha   90.00
_cell.angle_beta   90.00
_cell.angle_gamma   90.00
#
_symmetry.space_group_name_H-M   'P 1'
#
loop_
_entity.id
_entity.type
_entity.pdbx_description
1 polymer ?
#
loop_
_entity_poly.entity_id
_entity_poly.type
_entity_poly.pdbx_seq_one_letter_code
_entity_poly.pdbx_strand_id
1 'polypeptide(L)'
;MSSILEIFFPLCASDTVRWQRRTPDVEHGIWPDVADEQLQQWLQTDAIRLYIPGEWISVWQVELPDVARKQIPTILPALLEEELNQDIDELHFAPLKIDQQLATVAVIHQQHMRNIAQWLQENGITRATVAPDWMSIPC
;
A
#
# COMPACT_ATOMS: atom_id res chain seq x y z
N MET A 1 21.84 -2.31 -12.25
CA MET A 1 21.23 -1.47 -11.21
C MET A 1 19.75 -1.73 -11.25
N SER A 2 19.12 -2.12 -10.15
CA SER A 2 17.68 -2.38 -10.15
C SER A 2 16.94 -1.05 -10.14
N SER A 3 16.29 -0.70 -11.25
CA SER A 3 15.41 0.45 -11.33
C SER A 3 14.11 0.17 -10.56
N ILE A 4 13.54 1.21 -9.96
CA ILE A 4 12.28 1.13 -9.22
C ILE A 4 11.27 2.01 -9.95
N LEU A 5 10.12 1.42 -10.31
CA LEU A 5 8.97 2.15 -10.83
C LEU A 5 8.01 2.43 -9.69
N GLU A 6 7.93 3.70 -9.31
CA GLU A 6 7.03 4.23 -8.30
C GLU A 6 5.74 4.69 -8.98
N ILE A 7 4.59 4.23 -8.48
CA ILE A 7 3.27 4.58 -8.98
C ILE A 7 2.53 5.25 -7.82
N PHE A 8 1.92 6.41 -8.06
CA PHE A 8 1.16 7.16 -7.06
C PHE A 8 -0.32 7.05 -7.38
N PHE A 9 -1.02 6.26 -6.55
CA PHE A 9 -2.44 6.02 -6.67
C PHE A 9 -3.24 7.23 -6.18
N PRO A 10 -4.25 7.68 -6.92
CA PRO A 10 -5.01 8.87 -6.57
C PRO A 10 -5.95 8.63 -5.40
N LEU A 11 -6.32 9.72 -4.72
CA LEU A 11 -7.36 9.72 -3.68
C LEU A 11 -8.76 9.61 -4.28
N CYS A 12 -9.02 10.29 -5.40
CA CYS A 12 -10.28 10.20 -6.13
C CYS A 12 -10.11 9.43 -7.44
N ALA A 13 -11.11 8.63 -7.83
CA ALA A 13 -11.10 7.93 -9.13
C ALA A 13 -11.08 8.90 -10.34
N SER A 14 -11.46 10.16 -10.12
CA SER A 14 -11.40 11.23 -11.14
C SER A 14 -9.99 11.81 -11.31
N ASP A 15 -9.09 11.57 -10.36
CA ASP A 15 -7.72 12.08 -10.43
C ASP A 15 -6.81 11.11 -11.20
N THR A 16 -5.76 11.65 -11.79
CA THR A 16 -4.86 10.85 -12.63
C THR A 16 -3.79 10.17 -11.79
N VAL A 17 -3.60 8.87 -12.02
CA VAL A 17 -2.48 8.10 -11.48
C VAL A 17 -1.18 8.69 -12.03
N ARG A 18 -0.19 8.92 -11.19
CA ARG A 18 1.15 9.40 -11.61
C ARG A 18 2.16 8.28 -11.46
N TRP A 19 3.23 8.31 -12.24
CA TRP A 19 4.34 7.38 -12.08
C TRP A 19 5.68 8.10 -12.16
N GLN A 20 6.68 7.52 -11.53
CA GLN A 20 8.05 7.97 -11.52
C GLN A 20 8.97 6.76 -11.52
N ARG A 21 9.96 6.74 -12.41
CA ARG A 21 10.98 5.71 -12.48
C ARG A 21 12.28 6.26 -11.93
N ARG A 22 12.80 5.62 -10.88
CA ARG A 22 14.09 5.99 -10.28
C ARG A 22 15.24 5.44 -11.13
N THR A 23 15.67 6.25 -12.08
CA THR A 23 16.90 6.13 -12.87
C THR A 23 17.77 7.38 -12.65
N PRO A 24 19.05 7.40 -13.09
CA PRO A 24 19.88 8.60 -12.99
C PRO A 24 19.26 9.86 -13.61
N ASP A 25 18.42 9.69 -14.64
CA ASP A 25 17.76 10.78 -15.35
C ASP A 25 16.31 11.07 -14.89
N VAL A 26 15.83 10.36 -13.85
CA VAL A 26 14.46 10.44 -13.26
C VAL A 26 13.36 10.66 -14.31
N GLU A 27 12.79 9.57 -14.81
CA GLU A 27 11.65 9.63 -15.72
C GLU A 27 10.35 9.72 -14.90
N HIS A 28 9.41 10.57 -15.30
CA HIS A 28 8.11 10.71 -14.63
C HIS A 28 7.01 11.06 -15.61
N GLY A 29 5.76 10.73 -15.23
CA GLY A 29 4.63 10.98 -16.10
C GLY A 29 3.30 10.71 -15.43
N ILE A 30 2.26 10.84 -16.26
CA ILE A 30 0.89 10.49 -15.93
C ILE A 30 0.63 9.08 -16.48
N TRP A 31 -0.10 8.26 -15.74
CA TRP A 31 -0.48 6.93 -16.20
C TRP A 31 -1.37 7.08 -17.44
N PRO A 32 -1.00 6.43 -18.56
CA PRO A 32 -1.70 6.64 -19.81
C PRO A 32 -3.03 5.88 -19.83
N ASP A 33 -4.03 6.45 -20.51
CA ASP A 33 -5.32 5.76 -20.78
C ASP A 33 -5.16 4.60 -21.80
N VAL A 34 -4.05 4.57 -22.54
CA VAL A 34 -3.72 3.58 -23.56
C VAL A 34 -2.41 2.90 -23.19
N ALA A 35 -2.24 1.61 -23.54
CA ALA A 35 -1.03 0.86 -23.26
C ALA A 35 0.21 1.53 -23.87
N ASP A 36 1.08 2.05 -23.01
CA ASP A 36 2.40 2.57 -23.37
C ASP A 36 3.42 1.43 -23.38
N GLU A 37 4.04 1.17 -24.53
CA GLU A 37 4.99 0.07 -24.71
C GLU A 37 6.19 0.16 -23.75
N GLN A 38 6.66 1.37 -23.46
CA GLN A 38 7.81 1.61 -22.61
C GLN A 38 7.44 1.36 -21.14
N LEU A 39 6.26 1.83 -20.71
CA LEU A 39 5.72 1.54 -19.38
C LEU A 39 5.52 0.04 -19.17
N GLN A 40 4.94 -0.66 -20.15
CA GLN A 40 4.71 -2.11 -20.10
C GLN A 40 6.02 -2.89 -19.99
N GLN A 41 7.08 -2.43 -20.67
CA GLN A 41 8.40 -3.01 -20.51
C GLN A 41 8.93 -2.82 -19.08
N TRP A 42 8.79 -1.64 -18.50
CA TRP A 42 9.24 -1.37 -17.13
C TRP A 42 8.47 -2.17 -16.08
N LEU A 43 7.17 -2.40 -16.27
CA LEU A 43 6.38 -3.25 -15.37
C LEU A 43 6.89 -4.70 -15.32
N GLN A 44 7.62 -5.15 -16.34
CA GLN A 44 8.24 -6.48 -16.37
C GLN A 44 9.69 -6.49 -15.87
N THR A 45 10.43 -5.39 -16.03
CA THR A 45 11.85 -5.33 -15.68
C THR A 45 12.13 -4.75 -14.30
N ASP A 46 11.35 -3.77 -13.87
CA ASP A 46 11.63 -2.94 -12.71
C ASP A 46 10.88 -3.43 -11.48
N ALA A 47 11.38 -3.09 -10.28
CA ALA A 47 10.64 -3.33 -9.06
C ALA A 47 9.52 -2.28 -8.94
N ILE A 48 8.27 -2.74 -8.81
CA ILE A 48 7.12 -1.83 -8.75
C ILE A 48 6.80 -1.51 -7.30
N ARG A 49 6.70 -0.21 -7.00
CA ARG A 49 6.24 0.31 -5.72
C ARG A 49 5.01 1.17 -5.93
N LEU A 50 3.90 0.80 -5.30
CA LEU A 50 2.67 1.55 -5.34
C LEU A 50 2.53 2.37 -4.05
N TYR A 51 2.50 3.69 -4.20
CA TYR A 51 2.14 4.61 -3.14
C TYR A 51 0.64 4.86 -3.17
N ILE A 52 -0.02 4.62 -2.03
CA ILE A 52 -1.44 4.88 -1.86
C ILE A 52 -1.65 6.09 -0.95
N PRO A 53 -2.77 6.81 -1.08
CA PRO A 53 -3.04 7.97 -0.25
C PRO A 53 -2.94 7.62 1.23
N GLY A 54 -2.13 8.36 1.97
CA GLY A 54 -1.97 8.17 3.41
C GLY A 54 -3.29 8.31 4.16
N GLU A 55 -4.24 9.09 3.63
CA GLU A 55 -5.59 9.27 4.17
C GLU A 55 -6.41 7.97 4.25
N TRP A 56 -6.11 6.97 3.42
CA TRP A 56 -6.78 5.67 3.49
C TRP A 56 -6.24 4.76 4.59
N ILE A 57 -5.10 5.13 5.19
CA ILE A 57 -4.39 4.32 6.17
C ILE A 57 -4.41 5.02 7.51
N SER A 58 -4.96 4.35 8.51
CA SER A 58 -4.77 4.74 9.91
C SER A 58 -3.71 3.86 10.54
N VAL A 59 -2.77 4.46 11.28
CA VAL A 59 -1.74 3.72 12.00
C VAL A 59 -2.05 3.73 13.48
N TRP A 60 -2.13 2.53 14.06
CA TRP A 60 -2.45 2.31 15.46
C TRP A 60 -1.32 1.59 16.17
N GLN A 61 -1.20 1.86 17.47
CA GLN A 61 -0.28 1.14 18.35
C GLN A 61 -1.09 0.37 19.37
N VAL A 62 -0.89 -0.94 19.39
CA VAL A 62 -1.66 -1.87 20.23
C VAL A 62 -0.70 -2.73 21.03
N GLU A 63 -1.02 -2.89 22.31
CA GLU A 63 -0.32 -3.83 23.18
C GLU A 63 -0.74 -5.27 22.86
N LEU A 64 0.24 -6.12 22.58
CA LEU A 64 0.04 -7.51 22.24
C LEU A 64 0.03 -8.38 23.51
N PRO A 65 -0.94 -9.29 23.66
CA PRO A 65 -0.88 -10.33 24.66
C PRO A 65 0.26 -11.32 24.36
N ASP A 66 0.57 -12.19 25.34
CA ASP A 66 1.60 -13.24 25.18
C ASP A 66 1.09 -14.37 24.27
N VAL A 67 1.07 -14.09 22.96
CA VAL A 67 0.62 -14.99 21.90
C VAL A 67 1.72 -15.22 20.88
N ALA A 68 1.62 -16.33 20.14
CA ALA A 68 2.54 -16.59 19.05
C ALA A 68 2.41 -15.52 17.96
N ARG A 69 3.53 -15.06 17.39
CA ARG A 69 3.52 -14.02 16.34
C ARG A 69 2.62 -14.32 15.13
N LYS A 70 2.38 -15.60 14.85
CA LYS A 70 1.49 -16.07 13.78
C LYS A 70 0.00 -15.78 14.04
N GLN A 71 -0.38 -15.64 15.32
CA GLN A 71 -1.75 -15.35 15.73
C GLN A 71 -2.02 -13.85 15.84
N ILE A 72 -0.98 -13.01 15.84
CA ILE A 72 -1.12 -11.54 15.94
C ILE A 72 -2.13 -11.02 14.91
N PRO A 73 -2.01 -11.28 13.59
CA PRO A 73 -2.95 -10.73 12.61
C PRO A 73 -4.42 -11.13 12.85
N THR A 74 -4.64 -12.26 13.51
CA THR A 74 -5.98 -12.78 13.83
C THR A 74 -6.59 -12.10 15.05
N ILE A 75 -5.76 -11.67 16.01
CA ILE A 75 -6.25 -11.01 17.23
C ILE A 75 -6.26 -9.48 17.11
N LEU A 76 -5.52 -8.90 16.16
CA LEU A 76 -5.48 -7.45 15.93
C LEU A 76 -6.86 -6.79 15.76
N PRO A 77 -7.81 -7.37 15.00
CA PRO A 77 -9.14 -6.78 14.85
C PRO A 77 -9.86 -6.66 16.20
N ALA A 78 -9.85 -7.71 17.01
CA ALA A 78 -10.49 -7.72 18.32
C ALA A 78 -9.82 -6.76 19.32
N LEU A 79 -8.50 -6.59 19.25
CA LEU A 79 -7.77 -5.65 20.11
C LEU A 79 -8.05 -4.18 19.74
N LEU A 80 -8.32 -3.92 18.47
CA LEU A 80 -8.56 -2.57 17.97
C LEU A 80 -10.06 -2.25 17.84
N GLU A 81 -10.96 -3.21 18.11
CA GLU A 81 -12.41 -3.04 17.98
C GLU A 81 -12.95 -1.91 18.87
N GLU A 82 -12.42 -1.76 20.09
CA GLU A 82 -12.85 -0.69 20.99
C GLU A 82 -12.31 0.70 20.59
N GLU A 83 -11.14 0.76 19.95
CA GLU A 83 -10.53 2.03 19.51
C GLU A 83 -11.06 2.49 18.14
N LEU A 84 -11.38 1.52 17.28
CA LEU A 84 -11.93 1.75 15.95
C LEU A 84 -13.44 1.87 16.04
N ASN A 85 -13.96 3.09 15.89
CA ASN A 85 -15.40 3.36 15.76
C ASN A 85 -15.99 2.88 14.40
N GLN A 86 -15.43 1.84 13.80
CA GLN A 86 -15.77 1.33 12.48
C GLN A 86 -15.90 -0.19 12.54
N ASP A 87 -16.63 -0.77 11.59
CA ASP A 87 -16.78 -2.22 11.51
C ASP A 87 -15.44 -2.88 11.15
N ILE A 88 -14.88 -3.67 12.08
CA ILE A 88 -13.61 -4.36 11.90
C ILE A 88 -13.65 -5.40 10.76
N ASP A 89 -14.83 -5.90 10.39
CA ASP A 89 -15.00 -6.85 9.29
C ASP A 89 -14.84 -6.18 7.92
N GLU A 90 -14.99 -4.85 7.84
CA GLU A 90 -14.78 -4.06 6.62
C GLU A 90 -13.33 -3.56 6.51
N LEU A 91 -12.51 -3.78 7.53
CA LEU A 91 -11.13 -3.31 7.63
C LEU A 91 -10.13 -4.43 7.34
N HIS A 92 -8.95 -4.02 6.90
CA HIS A 92 -7.79 -4.87 6.69
C HIS A 92 -6.66 -4.37 7.60
N PHE A 93 -6.09 -5.30 8.37
CA PHE A 93 -5.06 -5.03 9.37
C PHE A 93 -3.73 -5.60 8.91
N ALA A 94 -2.72 -4.73 8.77
CA ALA A 94 -1.38 -5.10 8.37
C ALA A 94 -0.38 -4.69 9.47
N PRO A 95 0.27 -5.66 10.17
CA PRO A 95 1.30 -5.33 11.14
C PRO A 95 2.54 -4.77 10.43
N LEU A 96 2.91 -3.53 10.75
CA LEU A 96 4.08 -2.85 10.18
C LEU A 96 5.35 -3.16 10.99
N LYS A 97 5.25 -3.11 12.32
CA LYS A 97 6.36 -3.33 13.23
C LYS A 97 5.86 -3.97 14.52
N ILE A 98 6.63 -4.91 15.06
CA ILE A 98 6.34 -5.56 16.33
C ILE A 98 7.58 -5.47 17.22
N ASP A 99 7.52 -4.61 18.24
CA ASP A 99 8.56 -4.42 19.24
C ASP A 99 8.12 -5.03 20.57
N GLN A 100 8.59 -6.25 20.85
CA GLN A 100 8.25 -7.01 22.06
C GLN A 100 6.74 -7.18 22.23
N GLN A 101 6.11 -6.36 23.08
CA GLN A 101 4.68 -6.35 23.39
C GLN A 101 3.92 -5.20 22.71
N LEU A 102 4.56 -4.40 21.84
CA LEU A 102 3.89 -3.32 21.13
C LEU A 102 3.88 -3.60 19.62
N ALA A 103 2.70 -3.63 19.02
CA ALA A 103 2.54 -3.72 17.57
C ALA A 103 2.10 -2.37 17.00
N THR A 104 2.79 -1.92 15.96
CA THR A 104 2.33 -0.87 15.07
C THR A 104 1.59 -1.51 13.90
N VAL A 105 0.33 -1.13 13.72
CA VAL A 105 -0.59 -1.74 12.77
C VAL A 105 -1.13 -0.68 11.83
N ALA A 106 -1.05 -0.94 10.52
CA ALA A 106 -1.77 -0.18 9.52
C ALA A 106 -3.16 -0.78 9.33
N VAL A 107 -4.16 0.10 9.35
CA VAL A 107 -5.57 -0.24 9.14
C VAL A 107 -6.03 0.48 7.88
N ILE A 108 -6.61 -0.27 6.94
CA ILE A 108 -7.13 0.23 5.67
C ILE A 108 -8.47 -0.44 5.37
N HIS A 109 -9.42 0.29 4.78
CA HIS A 109 -10.69 -0.29 4.37
C HIS A 109 -10.48 -1.35 3.27
N GLN A 110 -11.13 -2.51 3.40
CA GLN A 110 -11.02 -3.59 2.41
C GLN A 110 -11.48 -3.15 1.02
N GLN A 111 -12.44 -2.22 0.95
CA GLN A 111 -12.85 -1.66 -0.33
C GLN A 111 -11.70 -0.97 -1.07
N HIS A 112 -10.85 -0.21 -0.37
CA HIS A 112 -9.67 0.42 -0.99
C HIS A 112 -8.68 -0.64 -1.47
N MET A 113 -8.42 -1.67 -0.66
CA MET A 113 -7.56 -2.78 -1.05
C MET A 113 -8.08 -3.52 -2.29
N ARG A 114 -9.40 -3.76 -2.38
CA ARG A 114 -10.03 -4.36 -3.56
C ARG A 114 -9.88 -3.48 -4.79
N ASN A 115 -10.13 -2.18 -4.66
CA ASN A 115 -9.98 -1.23 -5.76
C ASN A 115 -8.54 -1.19 -6.29
N ILE A 116 -7.55 -1.17 -5.39
CA ILE A 116 -6.13 -1.22 -5.73
C ILE A 116 -5.79 -2.53 -6.45
N ALA A 117 -6.22 -3.67 -5.90
CA ALA A 117 -5.96 -4.98 -6.49
C ALA A 117 -6.58 -5.11 -7.89
N GLN A 118 -7.80 -4.62 -8.07
CA GLN A 118 -8.47 -4.59 -9.37
C GLN A 118 -7.69 -3.73 -10.38
N TRP A 119 -7.30 -2.52 -10.00
CA TRP A 119 -6.53 -1.64 -10.88
C TRP A 119 -5.18 -2.27 -11.27
N LEU A 120 -4.47 -2.89 -10.32
CA LEU A 120 -3.22 -3.61 -10.60
C LEU A 120 -3.46 -4.75 -11.62
N GLN A 121 -4.53 -5.53 -11.45
CA GLN A 121 -4.87 -6.62 -12.36
C GLN A 121 -5.23 -6.12 -13.77
N GLU A 122 -6.04 -5.06 -13.87
CA GLU A 122 -6.43 -4.44 -15.15
C GLU A 122 -5.21 -3.92 -15.93
N ASN A 123 -4.19 -3.45 -15.23
CA ASN A 123 -2.95 -2.94 -15.80
C ASN A 123 -1.85 -4.01 -15.98
N GLY A 124 -2.16 -5.30 -15.73
CA GLY A 124 -1.21 -6.41 -15.89
C GLY A 124 -0.11 -6.45 -14.82
N ILE A 125 -0.28 -5.74 -13.71
CA ILE A 125 0.70 -5.62 -12.65
C ILE A 125 0.52 -6.77 -11.66
N THR A 126 1.40 -7.76 -11.73
CA THR A 126 1.33 -8.96 -10.88
C THR A 126 2.20 -8.90 -9.62
N ARG A 127 3.13 -7.95 -9.54
CA ARG A 127 4.11 -7.83 -8.46
C ARG A 127 4.32 -6.36 -8.11
N ALA A 128 3.63 -5.86 -7.08
CA ALA A 128 3.81 -4.51 -6.57
C ALA A 128 3.90 -4.51 -5.05
N THR A 129 4.81 -3.70 -4.51
CA THR A 129 4.87 -3.42 -3.07
C THR A 129 4.03 -2.18 -2.79
N VAL A 130 2.99 -2.32 -1.97
CA VAL A 130 2.11 -1.21 -1.59
C VAL A 130 2.66 -0.53 -0.33
N ALA A 131 2.72 0.79 -0.35
CA ALA A 131 3.12 1.61 0.79
C ALA A 131 2.29 2.91 0.85
N PRO A 132 2.07 3.50 2.02
CA PRO A 132 1.58 4.87 2.14
C PRO A 132 2.50 5.89 1.45
N ASP A 133 1.92 6.93 0.87
CA ASP A 133 2.63 8.05 0.25
C ASP A 133 3.60 8.78 1.20
N TRP A 134 3.26 8.96 2.48
CA TRP A 134 4.14 9.59 3.46
C TRP A 134 5.44 8.78 3.71
N MET A 135 5.48 7.49 3.37
CA MET A 135 6.72 6.70 3.41
C MET A 135 7.68 7.03 2.26
N SER A 136 7.27 7.81 1.26
CA SER A 136 8.16 8.27 0.19
C SER A 136 8.99 9.49 0.59
N ILE A 137 8.65 10.17 1.70
CA ILE A 137 9.28 11.39 2.16
C ILE A 137 10.51 11.04 3.01
N PRO A 138 11.71 11.57 2.71
CA PRO A 138 12.88 11.36 3.54
C PRO A 138 12.69 12.05 4.90
N CYS A 139 13.01 11.31 5.97
CA CYS A 139 13.07 11.80 7.34
C CYS A 139 14.44 12.40 7.70
#